data_AF-C8XBZ7-F1
#
_entry.id   AF-C8XBZ7-F1
#
_cell.length_a   1.000
_cell.length_b   1.000
_cell.length_c   1.000
_cell.angle_alpha   90.00
_cell.angle_beta   90.00
_cell.angle_gamma   90.00
#
_symmetry.space_group_name_H-M   'P 1'
#
loop_
_entity.id
_entity.type
_entity.pdbx_description
1 polymer ?
#
loop_
_entity_poly.entity_id
_entity_poly.type
_entity_poly.pdbx_seq_one_letter_code
_entity_poly.pdbx_strand_id
1 'polypeptide(L)'
;MTTVRVVLAGWRVYLPAVLLTAAAQALLVFADPVPARSWSFAELALASFALVVAAITVIAAAGAGRVRPALPVWVAGLGLVIGAAAVLSPWLAPPLLLVGALVLPPVADGAPRPVRTAFRAFRVIPARAVAGLLVLLVVAVLSWAAALLSGLLVTGPLSAAVTWLWFGVLAVLVLGWSTALYRRAADLSRRVGERPRTGP
;
A
#
# COMPACT_ATOMS: atom_id res chain seq x y z
N MET A 1 9.97 -17.08 -2.91
CA MET A 1 9.89 -16.24 -1.70
C MET A 1 8.43 -16.17 -1.24
N THR A 2 8.15 -16.29 0.06
CA THR A 2 6.78 -16.19 0.63
C THR A 2 6.56 -14.80 1.23
N THR A 3 5.32 -14.32 1.28
CA THR A 3 4.94 -13.02 1.89
C THR A 3 5.52 -12.86 3.30
N VAL A 4 5.44 -13.92 4.11
CA VAL A 4 5.96 -13.95 5.49
C VAL A 4 7.45 -13.61 5.54
N ARG A 5 8.27 -14.10 4.61
CA ARG A 5 9.71 -13.78 4.59
C ARG A 5 9.97 -12.30 4.24
N VAL A 6 9.17 -11.69 3.37
CA VAL A 6 9.30 -10.25 3.04
C VAL A 6 8.90 -9.38 4.23
N VAL A 7 7.83 -9.77 4.94
CA VAL A 7 7.36 -9.08 6.15
C VAL A 7 8.37 -9.22 7.28
N LEU A 8 8.89 -10.42 7.52
CA LEU A 8 9.91 -10.64 8.55
C LEU A 8 11.24 -9.98 8.21
N ALA A 9 11.62 -9.86 6.94
CA ALA A 9 12.89 -9.20 6.59
C ALA A 9 12.88 -7.70 6.90
N GLY A 10 11.74 -7.03 6.77
CA GLY A 10 11.59 -5.59 6.98
C GLY A 10 11.00 -5.17 8.32
N TRP A 11 10.80 -6.10 9.27
CA TRP A 11 10.03 -5.84 10.50
C TRP A 11 10.57 -4.64 11.32
N ARG A 12 11.90 -4.48 11.37
CA ARG A 12 12.59 -3.36 12.04
C ARG A 12 12.24 -1.99 11.45
N VAL A 13 11.74 -1.96 10.22
CA VAL A 13 11.32 -0.75 9.51
C VAL A 13 9.80 -0.62 9.55
N TYR A 14 9.07 -1.72 9.31
CA TYR A 14 7.61 -1.72 9.29
C TYR A 14 7.01 -1.31 10.63
N LEU A 15 7.51 -1.90 11.72
CA LEU A 15 6.97 -1.64 13.06
C LEU A 15 7.06 -0.16 13.45
N PRO A 16 8.23 0.50 13.42
CA PRO A 16 8.30 1.92 13.75
C PRO A 16 7.56 2.79 12.72
N ALA A 17 7.59 2.47 11.43
CA ALA A 17 6.85 3.24 10.42
C ALA A 17 5.34 3.25 10.70
N VAL A 18 4.77 2.09 11.02
CA VAL A 18 3.34 1.96 11.35
C VAL A 18 3.01 2.68 12.66
N LEU A 19 3.80 2.47 13.71
CA LEU A 19 3.56 3.08 15.02
C LEU A 19 3.68 4.61 14.98
N LEU A 20 4.74 5.14 14.37
CA LEU A 20 4.96 6.58 14.26
C LEU A 20 3.88 7.24 13.40
N THR A 21 3.47 6.59 12.31
CA THR A 21 2.38 7.10 11.46
C THR A 21 1.07 7.15 12.25
N ALA A 22 0.73 6.09 12.97
CA ALA A 22 -0.50 6.06 13.75
C ALA A 22 -0.52 7.12 14.86
N ALA A 23 0.59 7.29 15.58
CA ALA A 23 0.73 8.32 16.61
C ALA A 23 0.61 9.73 16.02
N ALA A 24 1.34 10.01 14.93
CA ALA A 24 1.29 11.34 14.30
C ALA A 24 -0.09 11.65 13.71
N GLN A 25 -0.77 10.68 13.11
CA GLN A 25 -2.14 10.87 12.63
C GLN A 25 -3.14 11.13 13.76
N ALA A 26 -2.97 10.45 14.91
CA ALA A 26 -3.79 10.73 16.09
C ALA A 26 -3.59 12.15 16.62
N LEU A 27 -2.34 12.65 16.60
CA LEU A 27 -2.02 14.03 16.99
C LEU A 27 -2.61 15.06 16.02
N LEU A 28 -2.61 14.79 14.71
CA LEU A 28 -3.22 15.69 13.72
C LEU A 28 -4.72 15.87 13.95
N VAL A 29 -5.42 14.79 14.33
CA VAL A 29 -6.87 14.84 14.65
C VAL A 29 -7.14 15.60 15.96
N PHE A 30 -6.18 15.66 16.87
CA PHE A 30 -6.30 16.43 18.12
C PHE A 30 -6.41 17.94 17.85
N ALA A 31 -5.73 18.43 16.81
CA ALA A 31 -5.64 19.85 16.50
C ALA A 31 -6.91 20.44 15.87
N ASP A 32 -7.66 19.66 15.08
CA ASP A 32 -8.91 20.09 14.45
C ASP A 32 -9.85 18.89 14.20
N PRO A 33 -10.81 18.62 15.09
CA PRO A 33 -11.68 17.44 14.99
C PRO A 33 -12.85 17.63 13.99
N VAL A 34 -13.06 18.83 13.44
CA VAL A 34 -14.19 19.14 12.56
C VAL A 34 -13.67 19.58 11.20
N PRO A 35 -14.10 18.96 10.08
CA PRO A 35 -13.75 19.44 8.75
C PRO A 35 -14.39 20.82 8.50
N ALA A 36 -13.67 21.87 8.87
CA ALA A 36 -14.03 23.25 8.59
C ALA A 36 -13.48 23.65 7.21
N ARG A 37 -14.15 24.59 6.53
CA ARG A 37 -13.59 25.30 5.36
C ARG A 37 -12.52 26.31 5.84
N SER A 38 -11.48 25.83 6.49
CA SER A 38 -10.39 26.63 7.02
C SER A 38 -9.07 26.29 6.32
N TRP A 39 -8.16 27.26 6.25
CA TRP A 39 -6.79 27.03 5.78
C TRP A 39 -6.02 26.05 6.68
N SER A 40 -6.29 26.09 8.00
CA SER A 40 -5.71 25.16 8.97
C SER A 40 -6.05 23.70 8.67
N PHE A 41 -7.29 23.41 8.27
CA PHE A 41 -7.69 22.06 7.87
C PHE A 41 -6.92 21.59 6.63
N ALA A 42 -6.73 22.47 5.64
CA ALA A 42 -5.97 22.14 4.43
C ALA A 42 -4.50 21.83 4.73
N GLU A 43 -3.87 22.56 5.65
CA GLU A 43 -2.49 22.31 6.11
C GLU A 43 -2.37 20.98 6.84
N LEU A 44 -3.30 20.68 7.76
CA LEU A 44 -3.34 19.40 8.48
C LEU A 44 -3.59 18.22 7.53
N ALA A 45 -4.46 18.38 6.54
CA ALA A 45 -4.72 17.37 5.52
C ALA A 45 -3.47 17.13 4.65
N LEU A 46 -2.75 18.19 4.26
CA LEU A 46 -1.50 18.07 3.51
C LEU A 46 -0.40 17.38 4.34
N ALA A 47 -0.28 17.72 5.63
CA ALA A 47 0.65 17.06 6.55
C ALA A 47 0.33 15.57 6.73
N SER A 48 -0.95 15.23 6.90
CA SER A 48 -1.43 13.85 6.96
C SER A 48 -1.08 13.09 5.68
N PHE A 49 -1.34 13.71 4.51
CA PHE A 49 -1.01 13.12 3.22
C PHE A 49 0.49 12.87 3.06
N ALA A 50 1.33 13.86 3.37
CA ALA A 50 2.79 13.75 3.31
C ALA A 50 3.31 12.63 4.22
N LEU A 51 2.74 12.50 5.42
CA LEU A 51 3.08 11.44 6.37
C LEU A 51 2.74 10.05 5.80
N VAL A 52 1.56 9.88 5.20
CA VAL A 52 1.15 8.61 4.56
C VAL A 52 2.08 8.29 3.38
N VAL A 53 2.41 9.28 2.55
CA VAL A 53 3.35 9.12 1.44
C VAL A 53 4.71 8.65 1.94
N ALA A 54 5.23 9.27 3.00
CA ALA A 54 6.50 8.87 3.61
C ALA A 54 6.44 7.43 4.14
N ALA A 55 5.38 7.09 4.89
CA ALA A 55 5.20 5.76 5.47
C ALA A 55 5.14 4.67 4.39
N ILE A 56 4.30 4.86 3.36
CA ILE A 56 4.16 3.90 2.26
C ILE A 56 5.46 3.79 1.46
N THR A 57 6.18 4.90 1.24
CA THR A 57 7.49 4.88 0.57
C THR A 57 8.50 4.05 1.36
N VAL A 58 8.57 4.23 2.68
CA VAL A 58 9.46 3.49 3.57
C VAL A 58 9.11 1.99 3.58
N ILE A 59 7.82 1.65 3.69
CA ILE A 59 7.35 0.26 3.68
C ILE A 59 7.68 -0.40 2.32
N ALA A 60 7.38 0.27 1.21
CA ALA A 60 7.66 -0.25 -0.13
C ALA A 60 9.17 -0.42 -0.37
N ALA A 61 9.99 0.54 0.05
CA ALA A 61 11.45 0.47 -0.06
C ALA A 61 12.03 -0.68 0.79
N ALA A 62 11.54 -0.87 2.01
CA ALA A 62 11.96 -1.97 2.88
C ALA A 62 11.59 -3.35 2.29
N GLY A 63 10.39 -3.49 1.72
CA GLY A 63 9.98 -4.71 1.01
C GLY A 63 10.86 -4.99 -0.21
N ALA A 64 11.21 -3.95 -0.96
CA ALA A 64 12.11 -4.04 -2.10
C ALA A 64 13.58 -4.26 -1.70
N GLY A 65 13.97 -3.89 -0.48
CA GLY A 65 15.36 -3.88 -0.01
C GLY A 65 16.21 -2.77 -0.65
N ARG A 66 15.59 -1.75 -1.24
CA ARG A 66 16.25 -0.67 -1.97
C ARG A 66 15.41 0.61 -1.90
N VAL A 67 16.09 1.76 -1.89
CA VAL A 67 15.46 3.08 -1.98
C VAL A 67 15.65 3.63 -3.39
N ARG A 68 14.57 4.13 -4.00
CA ARG A 68 14.60 4.77 -5.31
C ARG A 68 14.04 6.18 -5.23
N PRO A 69 14.68 7.19 -5.84
CA PRO A 69 14.17 8.57 -5.83
C PRO A 69 12.78 8.73 -6.44
N ALA A 70 12.44 7.90 -7.44
CA ALA A 70 11.14 7.94 -8.09
C ALA A 70 9.99 7.38 -7.21
N LEU A 71 10.30 6.55 -6.20
CA LEU A 71 9.29 5.88 -5.40
C LEU A 71 8.34 6.85 -4.66
N PRO A 72 8.81 7.87 -3.92
CA PRO A 72 7.91 8.83 -3.27
C PRO A 72 7.03 9.58 -4.26
N VAL A 73 7.52 9.88 -5.46
CA VAL A 73 6.73 10.56 -6.51
C VAL A 73 5.59 9.66 -6.99
N TRP A 74 5.85 8.37 -7.19
CA TRP A 74 4.81 7.40 -7.56
C TRP A 74 3.80 7.19 -6.43
N VAL A 75 4.26 7.10 -5.19
CA VAL A 75 3.38 6.96 -4.02
C VAL A 75 2.49 8.20 -3.89
N ALA A 76 3.05 9.41 -4.00
CA ALA A 76 2.29 10.65 -3.96
C ALA A 76 1.30 10.74 -5.12
N GLY A 77 1.73 10.48 -6.36
CA GLY A 77 0.87 10.54 -7.54
C GLY A 77 -0.29 9.55 -7.46
N LEU A 78 -0.03 8.30 -7.07
CA LEU A 78 -1.08 7.30 -6.84
C LEU A 78 -2.00 7.72 -5.69
N GLY A 79 -1.44 8.23 -4.59
CA GLY A 79 -2.21 8.73 -3.45
C GLY A 79 -3.17 9.86 -3.84
N LEU A 80 -2.72 10.82 -4.65
CA LEU A 80 -3.55 11.90 -5.17
C LEU A 80 -4.67 11.38 -6.07
N VAL A 81 -4.37 10.46 -6.99
CA VAL A 81 -5.38 9.85 -7.88
C VAL A 81 -6.41 9.06 -7.07
N ILE A 82 -5.97 8.26 -6.10
CA ILE A 82 -6.84 7.48 -5.21
C ILE A 82 -7.70 8.43 -4.37
N GLY A 83 -7.11 9.48 -3.79
CA GLY A 83 -7.82 10.49 -3.02
C GLY A 83 -8.91 11.20 -3.83
N ALA A 84 -8.56 11.67 -5.03
CA ALA A 84 -9.52 12.30 -5.94
C ALA A 84 -10.66 11.33 -6.33
N ALA A 85 -10.33 10.07 -6.64
CA ALA A 85 -11.34 9.05 -6.94
C ALA A 85 -12.25 8.74 -5.73
N ALA A 86 -11.69 8.69 -4.53
CA ALA A 86 -12.44 8.45 -3.29
C ALA A 86 -13.44 9.58 -2.99
N VAL A 87 -13.10 10.82 -3.34
CA VAL A 87 -14.03 11.97 -3.24
C VAL A 87 -15.22 11.80 -4.18
N LEU A 88 -14.98 11.31 -5.41
CA LEU A 88 -16.06 11.06 -6.37
C LEU A 88 -16.91 9.85 -5.98
N SER A 89 -16.27 8.80 -5.48
CA SER A 89 -16.93 7.60 -4.98
C SER A 89 -15.99 6.85 -4.01
N PRO A 90 -16.35 6.76 -2.71
CA PRO A 90 -15.53 6.07 -1.71
C PRO A 90 -15.21 4.61 -2.08
N TRP A 91 -16.10 3.98 -2.85
CA TRP A 91 -15.96 2.61 -3.33
C TRP A 91 -14.82 2.40 -4.33
N LEU A 92 -14.28 3.47 -4.92
CA LEU A 92 -13.12 3.41 -5.81
C LEU A 92 -11.80 3.27 -5.04
N ALA A 93 -11.74 3.65 -3.77
CA ALA A 93 -10.48 3.62 -3.01
C ALA A 93 -9.92 2.21 -2.84
N PRO A 94 -10.69 1.19 -2.39
CA PRO A 94 -10.16 -0.17 -2.24
C PRO A 94 -9.56 -0.77 -3.53
N PRO A 95 -10.25 -0.78 -4.69
CA PRO A 95 -9.66 -1.36 -5.91
C PRO A 95 -8.44 -0.57 -6.40
N LEU A 96 -8.43 0.76 -6.28
CA LEU A 96 -7.29 1.57 -6.71
C LEU A 96 -6.07 1.42 -5.78
N LEU A 97 -6.27 1.25 -4.47
CA LEU A 97 -5.20 0.92 -3.53
C LEU A 97 -4.54 -0.41 -3.89
N LEU A 98 -5.35 -1.41 -4.26
CA LEU A 98 -4.85 -2.70 -4.72
C LEU A 98 -4.01 -2.52 -5.98
N VAL A 99 -4.52 -1.84 -7.00
CA VAL A 99 -3.79 -1.56 -8.25
C VAL A 99 -2.48 -0.82 -7.95
N GLY A 100 -2.51 0.21 -7.10
CA GLY A 100 -1.32 0.95 -6.69
C GLY A 100 -0.28 0.04 -6.04
N ALA A 101 -0.69 -0.83 -5.13
CA ALA A 101 0.21 -1.81 -4.52
C ALA A 101 0.83 -2.79 -5.50
N LEU A 102 0.17 -3.10 -6.62
CA LEU A 102 0.77 -3.95 -7.68
C LEU A 102 1.84 -3.22 -8.49
N VAL A 103 1.72 -1.90 -8.61
CA VAL A 103 2.63 -1.05 -9.40
C VAL A 103 3.90 -0.69 -8.62
N LEU A 104 3.80 -0.55 -7.30
CA LEU A 104 4.92 -0.10 -6.46
C LEU A 104 6.15 -1.02 -6.46
N PRO A 105 6.06 -2.37 -6.47
CA PRO A 105 7.25 -3.21 -6.54
C PRO A 105 8.09 -3.03 -7.82
N PRO A 106 7.51 -3.01 -9.03
CA PRO A 106 8.25 -2.63 -10.24
C PRO A 106 8.89 -1.24 -10.19
N VAL A 107 8.23 -0.25 -9.56
CA VAL A 107 8.80 1.10 -9.36
C VAL A 107 10.02 1.03 -8.45
N ALA A 108 9.93 0.32 -7.33
CA ALA A 108 11.03 0.15 -6.39
C ALA A 108 12.22 -0.61 -7.02
N ASP A 109 11.95 -1.52 -7.96
CA ASP A 109 12.97 -2.20 -8.75
C ASP A 109 13.60 -1.31 -9.83
N GLY A 110 12.96 -0.19 -10.19
CA GLY A 110 13.41 0.72 -11.24
C GLY A 110 13.05 0.25 -12.65
N ALA A 111 11.97 -0.50 -12.81
CA ALA A 111 11.51 -0.94 -14.13
C ALA A 111 11.16 0.28 -15.01
N PRO A 112 11.59 0.32 -16.29
CA PRO A 112 11.37 1.49 -17.17
C PRO A 112 9.89 1.73 -17.51
N ARG A 113 9.04 0.69 -17.40
CA ARG A 113 7.59 0.78 -17.65
C ARG A 113 6.83 0.05 -16.52
N PRO A 114 6.79 0.62 -15.30
CA PRO A 114 6.41 -0.10 -14.09
C PRO A 114 4.99 -0.68 -14.15
N VAL A 115 4.03 0.10 -14.66
CA VAL A 115 2.63 -0.34 -14.84
C VAL A 115 2.54 -1.55 -15.77
N ARG A 116 3.17 -1.48 -16.95
CA ARG A 116 3.17 -2.59 -17.91
C ARG A 116 3.84 -3.84 -17.33
N THR A 117 4.92 -3.66 -16.56
CA THR A 117 5.63 -4.74 -15.88
C THR A 117 4.75 -5.39 -14.80
N ALA A 118 4.01 -4.60 -14.01
CA ALA A 118 3.07 -5.11 -13.02
C ALA A 118 2.00 -6.01 -13.65
N PHE A 119 1.34 -5.53 -14.71
CA PHE A 119 0.31 -6.30 -15.40
C PHE A 119 0.87 -7.56 -16.07
N ARG A 120 2.08 -7.49 -16.64
CA ARG A 120 2.75 -8.69 -17.17
C ARG A 120 3.02 -9.72 -16.08
N ALA A 121 3.51 -9.29 -14.91
CA ALA A 121 3.76 -10.17 -13.77
C ALA A 121 2.46 -10.87 -13.32
N PHE A 122 1.33 -10.16 -13.33
CA PHE A 122 0.01 -10.73 -13.02
C PHE A 122 -0.44 -11.79 -14.02
N ARG A 123 -0.21 -11.58 -15.31
CA ARG A 123 -0.57 -12.55 -16.36
C ARG A 123 0.21 -13.85 -16.27
N VAL A 124 1.39 -13.85 -15.64
CA VAL A 124 2.21 -15.06 -15.43
C VAL A 124 1.65 -15.93 -14.30
N ILE A 125 0.96 -15.35 -13.31
CA ILE A 125 0.44 -16.08 -12.14
C ILE A 125 -1.01 -15.67 -11.80
N PRO A 126 -1.97 -15.82 -12.73
CA PRO A 126 -3.30 -15.22 -12.61
C PRO A 126 -4.12 -15.79 -11.44
N ALA A 127 -4.06 -17.10 -11.19
CA ALA A 127 -4.85 -17.73 -10.13
C ALA A 127 -4.48 -17.20 -8.73
N ARG A 128 -3.18 -17.05 -8.44
CA ARG A 128 -2.71 -16.50 -7.14
C ARG A 128 -2.96 -15.01 -7.02
N ALA A 129 -2.84 -14.30 -8.13
CA ALA A 129 -3.18 -12.90 -8.24
C ALA A 129 -4.65 -12.67 -7.85
N VAL A 130 -5.58 -13.38 -8.50
CA VAL A 130 -7.02 -13.30 -8.22
C VAL A 130 -7.33 -13.72 -6.79
N ALA A 131 -6.80 -14.85 -6.33
CA ALA A 131 -7.03 -15.31 -4.96
C ALA A 131 -6.56 -14.29 -3.91
N GLY A 132 -5.36 -13.72 -4.08
CA GLY A 132 -4.87 -12.68 -3.17
C GLY A 132 -5.69 -11.40 -3.24
N LEU A 133 -6.16 -11.01 -4.43
CA LEU A 133 -7.02 -9.84 -4.61
C LEU A 133 -8.38 -10.02 -3.92
N LEU A 134 -8.96 -11.22 -4.02
CA LEU A 134 -10.20 -11.58 -3.31
C LEU A 134 -10.02 -11.55 -1.80
N VAL A 135 -8.92 -12.13 -1.28
CA VAL A 135 -8.62 -12.08 0.16
C VAL A 135 -8.48 -10.64 0.64
N LEU A 136 -7.76 -9.81 -0.10
CA LEU A 136 -7.59 -8.39 0.25
C LEU A 136 -8.89 -7.61 0.16
N LEU A 137 -9.76 -7.93 -0.79
CA LEU A 137 -11.09 -7.31 -0.90
C LEU A 137 -11.96 -7.69 0.31
N VAL A 138 -11.97 -8.95 0.71
CA VAL A 138 -12.69 -9.41 1.91
C VAL A 138 -12.14 -8.69 3.15
N VAL A 139 -10.81 -8.63 3.29
CA VAL A 139 -10.16 -7.92 4.39
C VAL A 139 -10.54 -6.43 4.38
N ALA A 140 -10.56 -5.78 3.21
CA ALA A 140 -10.97 -4.38 3.08
C ALA A 140 -12.42 -4.16 3.52
N VAL A 141 -13.35 -5.02 3.12
CA VAL A 141 -14.76 -4.96 3.54
C VAL A 141 -14.90 -5.14 5.04
N LEU A 142 -14.22 -6.14 5.62
CA LEU A 142 -14.22 -6.37 7.07
C LEU A 142 -13.59 -5.19 7.84
N SER A 143 -12.52 -4.61 7.29
CA SER A 143 -11.86 -3.42 7.85
C SER A 143 -12.79 -2.23 7.86
N TRP A 144 -13.61 -2.09 6.83
CA TRP A 144 -14.56 -1.00 6.71
C TRP A 144 -15.70 -1.15 7.72
N ALA A 145 -16.23 -2.36 7.89
CA ALA A 145 -17.19 -2.66 8.95
C ALA A 145 -16.59 -2.38 10.34
N ALA A 146 -15.35 -2.81 10.58
CA ALA A 146 -14.65 -2.54 11.83
C ALA A 146 -14.42 -1.03 12.06
N ALA A 147 -14.09 -0.27 11.03
CA ALA A 147 -13.91 1.18 11.11
C ALA A 147 -15.23 1.92 11.41
N LEU A 148 -16.34 1.46 10.82
CA LEU A 148 -17.67 2.00 11.13
C LEU A 148 -18.08 1.70 12.57
N LEU A 149 -17.86 0.46 13.03
CA LEU A 149 -18.10 0.07 14.42
C LEU A 149 -17.18 0.82 15.38
N SER A 150 -15.91 1.01 15.04
CA SER A 150 -14.98 1.77 15.87
C SER A 150 -15.37 3.24 15.91
N GLY A 151 -15.80 3.85 14.81
CA GLY A 151 -16.30 5.23 14.80
C GLY A 151 -17.56 5.43 15.65
N LEU A 152 -18.38 4.39 15.81
CA LEU A 152 -19.55 4.38 16.71
C LEU A 152 -19.15 4.21 18.19
N LEU A 153 -18.14 3.38 18.49
CA LEU A 153 -17.79 2.98 19.85
C LEU A 153 -16.65 3.80 20.47
N VAL A 154 -15.75 4.34 19.64
CA VAL A 154 -14.52 5.04 20.02
C VAL A 154 -14.38 6.28 19.13
N THR A 155 -14.38 7.46 19.73
CA THR A 155 -14.26 8.73 19.00
C THR A 155 -12.93 9.43 19.30
N GLY A 156 -12.57 10.40 18.46
CA GLY A 156 -11.40 11.24 18.67
C GLY A 156 -10.05 10.55 18.38
N PRO A 157 -8.95 11.00 19.01
CA PRO A 157 -7.58 10.61 18.69
C PRO A 157 -7.30 9.10 18.83
N LEU A 158 -7.95 8.43 19.79
CA LEU A 158 -7.78 6.99 19.99
C LEU A 158 -8.34 6.19 18.81
N SER A 159 -9.49 6.59 18.29
CA SER A 159 -10.09 6.00 17.09
C SER A 159 -9.15 6.15 15.90
N ALA A 160 -8.62 7.35 15.69
CA ALA A 160 -7.64 7.63 14.65
C ALA A 160 -6.39 6.74 14.80
N ALA A 161 -5.81 6.65 16.00
CA ALA A 161 -4.64 5.80 16.26
C ALA A 161 -4.89 4.34 15.86
N VAL A 162 -6.02 3.76 16.28
CA VAL A 162 -6.40 2.38 15.96
C VAL A 162 -6.62 2.18 14.46
N THR A 163 -7.32 3.11 13.81
CA THR A 163 -7.56 3.08 12.36
C THR A 163 -6.24 3.09 11.58
N TRP A 164 -5.31 3.98 11.94
CA TRP A 164 -4.03 4.10 11.25
C TRP A 164 -3.07 2.95 11.56
N LEU A 165 -3.12 2.39 12.76
CA LEU A 165 -2.44 1.13 13.10
C LEU A 165 -2.89 0.00 12.19
N TRP A 166 -4.21 -0.17 12.06
CA TRP A 166 -4.81 -1.19 11.23
C TRP A 166 -4.44 -1.02 9.75
N PHE A 167 -4.59 0.18 9.19
CA PHE A 167 -4.20 0.46 7.81
C PHE A 167 -2.69 0.32 7.57
N GLY A 168 -1.86 0.66 8.55
CA GLY A 168 -0.42 0.42 8.48
C GLY A 168 -0.07 -1.06 8.37
N VAL A 169 -0.71 -1.92 9.19
CA VAL A 169 -0.55 -3.38 9.09
C VAL A 169 -1.02 -3.89 7.73
N LEU A 170 -2.19 -3.44 7.25
CA LEU A 170 -2.69 -3.80 5.93
C LEU A 170 -1.71 -3.39 4.82
N ALA A 171 -1.17 -2.17 4.87
CA ALA A 171 -0.20 -1.70 3.90
C ALA A 171 1.04 -2.61 3.84
N VAL A 172 1.58 -3.01 5.00
CA VAL A 172 2.71 -3.95 5.08
C VAL A 172 2.37 -5.31 4.47
N LEU A 173 1.20 -5.86 4.77
CA LEU A 173 0.76 -7.16 4.23
C LEU A 173 0.55 -7.11 2.72
N VAL A 174 -0.15 -6.07 2.23
CA VAL A 174 -0.46 -5.87 0.81
C VAL A 174 0.81 -5.62 0.00
N LEU A 175 1.70 -4.74 0.47
CA LEU A 175 2.98 -4.44 -0.19
C LEU A 175 3.94 -5.62 -0.11
N GLY A 176 3.98 -6.34 1.00
CA GLY A 176 4.77 -7.56 1.14
C GLY A 176 4.29 -8.66 0.19
N TRP A 177 2.97 -8.85 0.08
CA TRP A 177 2.37 -9.84 -0.82
C TRP A 177 2.61 -9.49 -2.29
N SER A 178 2.35 -8.24 -2.69
CA SER A 178 2.57 -7.77 -4.06
C SER A 178 4.04 -7.87 -4.47
N THR A 179 4.97 -7.52 -3.56
CA THR A 179 6.42 -7.69 -3.79
C THR A 179 6.80 -9.16 -3.96
N ALA A 180 6.27 -10.05 -3.11
CA ALA A 180 6.55 -11.48 -3.22
C ALA A 180 5.99 -12.08 -4.52
N LEU A 181 4.78 -11.66 -4.93
CA LEU A 181 4.16 -12.08 -6.18
C LEU A 181 4.95 -11.61 -7.39
N TYR A 182 5.35 -10.33 -7.40
CA TYR A 182 6.14 -9.74 -8.48
C TYR A 182 7.50 -10.42 -8.65
N ARG A 183 8.26 -10.63 -7.56
CA ARG A 183 9.54 -11.34 -7.60
C ARG A 183 9.38 -12.76 -8.16
N ARG A 184 8.33 -13.47 -7.74
CA ARG A 184 8.04 -14.82 -8.23
C ARG A 184 7.71 -14.85 -9.72
N ALA A 185 6.96 -13.88 -10.21
CA ALA A 185 6.66 -13.77 -11.63
C ALA A 185 7.92 -13.46 -12.46
N ALA A 186 8.83 -12.64 -11.94
CA ALA A 186 10.12 -12.38 -12.55
C ALA A 186 10.99 -13.64 -12.60
N ASP A 187 11.08 -14.41 -11.51
CA ASP A 187 11.82 -15.67 -11.44
C ASP A 187 11.32 -16.71 -12.46
N LEU A 188 9.98 -16.86 -12.57
CA LEU A 188 9.37 -17.77 -13.55
C LEU A 188 9.67 -17.35 -14.98
N SER A 189 9.61 -16.04 -15.26
CA SER A 189 9.90 -15.51 -16.60
C SER A 189 11.34 -15.76 -17.02
N ARG A 190 12.31 -15.67 -16.10
CA ARG A 190 13.72 -16.00 -16.36
C ARG A 190 13.91 -17.47 -16.69
N ARG A 191 13.33 -18.37 -15.88
CA ARG A 191 13.41 -19.84 -16.10
C ARG A 191 12.83 -20.29 -17.43
N VAL A 192 11.78 -19.63 -17.92
CA VAL A 192 11.21 -19.93 -19.25
C VAL A 192 12.14 -19.47 -20.38
N GLY A 193 12.82 -18.33 -20.21
CA GLY A 193 13.80 -17.82 -21.18
C GLY A 193 15.10 -18.62 -21.25
N GLU A 194 15.49 -19.29 -20.16
CA GLU A 194 16.71 -20.11 -20.07
C GLU A 194 16.54 -21.55 -20.56
N ARG A 195 15.31 -22.00 -20.89
CA ARG A 195 15.15 -23.33 -21.52
C ARG A 195 15.84 -23.30 -22.89
N PRO A 196 16.82 -24.20 -23.16
CA PRO A 196 17.39 -24.31 -24.49
C PRO A 196 16.25 -24.56 -25.46
N ARG A 197 16.24 -23.84 -26.59
CA ARG A 197 15.38 -24.19 -27.71
C ARG A 197 15.90 -25.50 -28.30
N THR A 198 15.59 -26.62 -27.66
CA THR A 198 15.68 -27.93 -28.29
C THR A 198 14.51 -28.04 -29.26
N GLY A 199 14.67 -27.41 -30.42
CA GLY A 199 13.88 -27.73 -31.60
C GLY A 199 14.50 -28.94 -32.31
N PRO A 200 13.67 -29.80 -32.92
CA PRO A 200 14.12 -30.97 -33.68
C PRO A 200 14.95 -30.58 -34.92
#